data_AF-A0A2D6E0P3-F1
#
_entry.id   AF-A0A2D6E0P3-F1
#
_cell.length_a   1.000
_cell.length_b   1.000
_cell.length_c   1.000
_cell.angle_alpha   90.00
_cell.angle_beta   90.00
_cell.angle_gamma   90.00
#
_symmetry.space_group_name_H-M   'P 1'
#
loop_
_entity.id
_entity.type
_entity.pdbx_description
1 polymer ?
#
loop_
_entity_poly.entity_id
_entity_poly.type
_entity_poly.pdbx_seq_one_letter_code
_entity_poly.pdbx_strand_id
1 'polypeptide(L)' 'MPLNNKEKQLQLLNQILERVEAEDKEYKLLMVQQHEACKSVGESWTLHHLKALKNLMINK' A
#
# COMPACT_ATOMS: atom_id res chain seq x y z
N MET A 1 -19.53 18.69 -4.89
CA MET A 1 -19.46 18.29 -6.31
C MET A 1 -19.26 16.78 -6.36
N PRO A 2 -19.96 16.03 -7.22
CA PRO A 2 -19.71 14.60 -7.38
C PRO A 2 -18.31 14.38 -7.99
N LEU A 3 -17.57 13.40 -7.48
CA LEU A 3 -16.25 13.04 -8.00
C LEU A 3 -16.39 12.49 -9.43
N ASN A 4 -15.47 12.87 -10.30
CA ASN A 4 -15.32 12.25 -11.61
C ASN A 4 -14.72 10.83 -11.48
N ASN A 5 -14.76 10.05 -12.55
CA ASN A 5 -14.30 8.65 -12.50
C ASN A 5 -12.81 8.51 -12.16
N LYS A 6 -11.94 9.43 -12.63
CA LYS A 6 -10.49 9.42 -12.32
C LYS A 6 -10.27 9.67 -10.84
N GLU A 7 -10.99 10.62 -10.25
CA GLU A 7 -10.94 10.93 -8.83
C GLU A 7 -11.41 9.74 -7.97
N LYS A 8 -12.52 9.09 -8.35
CA LYS A 8 -13.02 7.88 -7.66
C LYS A 8 -12.00 6.74 -7.70
N GLN A 9 -11.37 6.51 -8.86
CA GLN A 9 -10.35 5.48 -9.02
C GLN A 9 -9.12 5.77 -8.15
N LEU A 10 -8.65 7.02 -8.12
CA LEU A 10 -7.52 7.42 -7.25
C LEU A 10 -7.88 7.30 -5.77
N GLN A 11 -9.11 7.66 -5.39
CA GLN A 11 -9.56 7.54 -4.01
C GLN A 11 -9.62 6.08 -3.57
N LEU A 12 -10.15 5.19 -4.41
CA LEU A 12 -10.14 3.75 -4.17
C LEU A 12 -8.70 3.22 -4.05
N LEU A 13 -7.81 3.60 -4.96
CA LEU A 13 -6.41 3.17 -4.90
C LEU A 13 -5.70 3.65 -3.63
N ASN A 14 -5.99 4.85 -3.15
CA ASN A 14 -5.45 5.35 -1.88
C ASN A 14 -5.94 4.51 -0.69
N GLN A 15 -7.23 4.14 -0.65
CA GLN A 15 -7.76 3.28 0.41
C GLN A 15 -7.10 1.89 0.40
N ILE A 16 -6.85 1.33 -0.79
CA ILE A 16 -6.13 0.07 -0.93
C ILE A 16 -4.69 0.21 -0.43
N LEU A 17 -3.99 1.29 -0.81
CA LEU A 17 -2.64 1.57 -0.35
C LEU A 17 -2.56 1.67 1.18
N GLU A 18 -3.46 2.43 1.81
CA GLU A 18 -3.54 2.57 3.27
C GLU A 18 -3.72 1.21 3.96
N ARG A 19 -4.58 0.35 3.41
CA ARG A 19 -4.81 -0.98 3.95
C ARG A 19 -3.57 -1.86 3.87
N VAL A 20 -2.92 -1.93 2.70
CA VAL A 20 -1.72 -2.76 2.51
C VAL A 20 -0.55 -2.24 3.36
N GLU A 21 -0.40 -0.93 3.51
CA GLU A 21 0.60 -0.35 4.42
C GLU A 21 0.36 -0.72 5.89
N ALA A 22 -0.90 -0.83 6.32
CA ALA A 22 -1.23 -1.29 7.66
C ALA A 22 -0.86 -2.78 7.83
N GLU A 23 -1.18 -3.62 6.84
CA GLU A 23 -0.85 -5.05 6.84
C GLU A 23 0.67 -5.29 6.88
N ASP A 24 1.45 -4.55 6.10
CA ASP A 24 2.92 -4.62 6.12
C ASP A 24 3.49 -4.26 7.49
N LYS A 25 2.93 -3.23 8.15
CA LYS A 25 3.34 -2.81 9.50
C LYS A 25 2.99 -3.85 10.55
N GLU A 26 1.78 -4.42 10.48
CA GLU A 26 1.34 -5.50 11.38
C GLU A 26 2.23 -6.74 11.22
N TYR A 27 2.52 -7.14 9.98
CA TYR A 27 3.42 -8.26 9.70
C TYR A 27 4.83 -7.99 10.26
N LYS A 28 5.37 -6.79 10.06
CA LYS A 28 6.67 -6.42 10.63
C LYS A 28 6.66 -6.50 12.16
N LEU A 29 5.61 -5.99 12.80
CA LEU A 29 5.46 -6.07 14.26
C LEU A 29 5.43 -7.53 14.73
N LEU A 30 4.67 -8.38 14.03
CA LEU A 30 4.56 -9.81 14.33
C LEU A 30 5.93 -10.51 14.22
N MET A 31 6.68 -10.27 13.15
CA MET A 31 8.01 -10.85 12.97
C MET A 31 9.00 -10.39 14.04
N VAL A 32 8.92 -9.13 14.48
CA VAL A 32 9.73 -8.62 15.60
C VAL A 32 9.35 -9.32 16.91
N GLN A 33 8.05 -9.45 17.21
CA GLN A 33 7.56 -10.15 18.40
C GLN A 33 7.98 -11.63 18.44
N GLN A 34 8.10 -12.26 17.27
CA GLN A 34 8.54 -13.65 17.13
C GLN A 34 10.07 -13.82 17.12
N HIS A 35 10.85 -12.75 17.33
CA HIS A 35 12.31 -12.73 17.19
C HIS A 35 12.80 -13.12 15.77
N GLU A 36 11.93 -13.04 14.77
CA GLU A 36 12.22 -13.32 13.36
C GLU A 36 12.36 -12.02 12.55
N ALA A 37 12.89 -10.96 13.17
CA ALA A 37 12.98 -9.62 12.54
C ALA A 37 13.75 -9.64 11.20
N CYS A 38 14.68 -10.57 11.01
CA CYS A 38 15.40 -10.78 9.74
C CYS A 38 14.50 -11.22 8.58
N LYS A 39 13.32 -11.78 8.87
CA LYS A 39 12.28 -12.12 7.87
C LYS A 39 11.30 -10.99 7.61
N SER A 40 11.36 -9.89 8.36
CA SER A 40 10.51 -8.73 8.09
C SER A 40 10.91 -8.09 6.76
N VAL A 41 9.93 -7.90 5.89
CA VAL A 41 10.10 -7.12 4.65
C VAL A 41 9.78 -5.66 4.94
N GLY A 42 10.55 -4.73 4.37
CA GLY A 42 10.33 -3.29 4.55
C GLY A 42 9.10 -2.78 3.82
N GLU A 43 8.99 -3.10 2.54
CA GLU A 43 7.84 -2.84 1.68
C GLU A 43 7.49 -4.16 0.97
N SER A 44 6.23 -4.57 1.01
CA SER A 44 5.78 -5.74 0.25
C SER A 44 5.78 -5.44 -1.25
N TRP A 45 5.96 -6.50 -2.03
CA TRP A 45 5.88 -6.43 -3.48
C TRP A 45 4.55 -5.80 -3.95
N THR A 46 3.45 -6.08 -3.26
CA THR A 46 2.13 -5.50 -3.53
C THR A 46 2.13 -3.99 -3.33
N LEU A 47 2.63 -3.50 -2.19
CA LEU A 47 2.68 -2.07 -1.88
C LEU A 47 3.52 -1.30 -2.90
N HIS A 48 4.66 -1.86 -3.29
CA HIS A 48 5.53 -1.31 -4.33
C HIS A 48 4.78 -1.09 -5.65
N HIS A 49 4.07 -2.10 -6.15
CA HIS A 49 3.38 -2.02 -7.44
C HIS A 49 2.14 -1.12 -7.40
N LEU A 50 1.45 -1.04 -6.26
CA LEU A 50 0.33 -0.11 -6.09
C LEU A 50 0.78 1.35 -6.10
N LYS A 51 1.95 1.66 -5.51
CA LYS A 51 2.55 3.01 -5.60
C LYS A 51 2.96 3.34 -7.03
N ALA A 52 3.56 2.39 -7.75
CA ALA A 52 3.89 2.56 -9.16
C ALA A 52 2.63 2.81 -10.01
N LEU A 53 1.55 2.04 -9.79
CA LEU A 53 0.28 2.23 -10.46
C LEU A 53 -0.30 3.62 -10.20
N LYS A 54 -0.29 4.08 -8.94
CA LYS A 54 -0.74 5.43 -8.59
C LYS A 54 0.02 6.51 -9.36
N ASN A 55 1.35 6.38 -9.45
CA ASN A 55 2.18 7.31 -10.22
C ASN A 55 1.81 7.31 -11.70
N LEU A 56 1.57 6.14 -12.30
CA LEU A 56 1.14 6.02 -13.70
C LEU A 56 -0.25 6.63 -13.95
N MET A 57 -1.15 6.58 -12.97
CA MET A 57 -2.49 7.18 -13.08
C MET A 57 -2.48 8.71 -12.95
N ILE A 58 -1.53 9.26 -12.20
CA ILE A 58 -1.36 10.71 -12.02
C ILE A 58 -0.58 11.32 -13.20
N ASN A 59 0.46 10.63 -13.67
CA ASN A 59 1.36 11.12 -14.72
C ASN A 59 0.91 10.79 -16.15
N LYS A 60 -0.30 10.24 -16.31
CA LYS A 60 -1.04 10.15 -17.58
C LYS A 60 -2.12 11.22 -17.65
#